data_AF-A0ABD3CF03-F1
#
_entry.id   AF-A0ABD3CF03-F1
#
_cell.length_a   1.000
_cell.length_b   1.000
_cell.length_c   1.000
_cell.angle_alpha   90.00
_cell.angle_beta   90.00
_cell.angle_gamma   90.00
#
_symmetry.space_group_name_H-M   'P 1'
#
loop_
_entity.id
_entity.type
_entity.pdbx_description
1 polymer ?
#
loop_
_entity_poly.entity_id
_entity_poly.type
_entity_poly.pdbx_seq_one_letter_code
_entity_poly.pdbx_strand_id
1 'polypeptide(L)'
;MAGSGVVTIYGNGAIAETTKQSPFSVKVGLAQMLRGGVIMDVVNAEQARIAEEAGACAVMALERVPADIRAQGGVARMSDPQLIKEIKQSVTIPVMAKGRIGHFVEAQILEAIGIDYVDESEVLTLEIWPALLASWLSGFQSPTRNRSLVTPVVVVF
;
A
#
# COMPACT_ATOMS: atom_id res chain seq x y z
N MET A 1 32.29 6.51 16.41
CA MET A 1 30.90 6.03 16.40
C MET A 1 30.28 6.46 15.08
N ALA A 2 30.26 5.58 14.08
CA ALA A 2 29.76 5.89 12.74
C ALA A 2 28.29 5.46 12.66
N GLY A 3 27.40 6.42 12.40
CA GLY A 3 25.96 6.19 12.29
C GLY A 3 25.63 5.37 11.03
N SER A 4 24.96 4.25 11.24
CA SER A 4 24.34 3.42 10.21
C SER A 4 23.18 4.17 9.55
N GLY A 5 23.49 5.02 8.57
CA GLY A 5 22.48 5.57 7.67
C GLY A 5 21.98 4.50 6.71
N VAL A 6 20.66 4.38 6.55
CA VAL A 6 20.02 3.51 5.56
C VAL A 6 20.49 3.93 4.17
N VAL A 7 21.26 3.05 3.52
CA VAL A 7 21.71 3.20 2.13
C VAL A 7 20.63 2.61 1.21
N THR A 8 19.95 3.45 0.44
CA THR A 8 19.15 2.99 -0.70
C THR A 8 20.11 2.68 -1.84
N ILE A 9 20.49 1.42 -2.03
CA ILE A 9 21.34 0.99 -3.14
C ILE A 9 20.47 0.89 -4.41
N TYR A 10 20.41 1.97 -5.19
CA TYR A 10 20.19 1.88 -6.63
C TYR A 10 21.52 2.27 -7.31
N GLY A 11 22.29 1.26 -7.74
CA GLY A 11 23.50 1.44 -8.53
C GLY A 11 24.80 1.60 -7.71
N ASN A 12 25.84 0.90 -8.17
CA ASN A 12 27.20 0.89 -7.62
C ASN A 12 27.88 2.28 -7.71
N GLY A 13 27.65 3.15 -6.73
CA GLY A 13 28.40 4.42 -6.63
C GLY A 13 28.30 5.01 -5.24
N ALA A 14 29.40 5.00 -4.49
CA ALA A 14 29.49 5.69 -3.20
C ALA A 14 29.51 7.21 -3.44
N ILE A 15 28.43 7.89 -3.07
CA ILE A 15 28.40 9.35 -2.92
C ILE A 15 28.04 9.69 -1.49
N ALA A 16 29.04 10.20 -0.77
CA ALA A 16 28.85 10.86 0.51
C ALA A 16 28.32 12.27 0.23
N GLU A 17 27.00 12.44 0.25
CA GLU A 17 26.38 13.76 0.30
C GLU A 17 25.45 13.87 1.50
N THR A 18 25.54 15.01 2.19
CA THR A 18 24.69 15.41 3.30
C THR A 18 23.29 15.77 2.78
N THR A 19 22.52 14.75 2.42
CA THR A 19 21.24 14.93 1.71
C THR A 19 20.10 15.17 2.69
N LYS A 20 19.41 16.31 2.57
CA LYS A 20 18.07 16.53 3.14
C LYS A 20 17.23 15.27 2.85
N GLN A 21 16.85 14.52 3.90
CA GLN A 21 16.03 13.32 3.72
C GLN A 21 14.75 13.69 2.99
N SER A 22 14.60 13.17 1.76
CA SER A 22 13.37 13.38 1.00
C SER A 22 12.24 12.58 1.67
N PRO A 23 11.00 13.08 1.71
CA PRO A 23 9.86 12.33 2.24
C PRO A 23 9.71 10.96 1.55
N PHE A 24 10.10 10.88 0.27
CA PHE A 24 10.11 9.64 -0.49
C PHE A 24 11.14 8.63 0.05
N SER A 25 12.38 9.05 0.33
CA SER A 25 13.39 8.16 0.91
C SER A 25 12.98 7.59 2.27
N VAL A 26 12.22 8.35 3.07
CA VAL A 26 11.66 7.86 4.34
C VAL A 26 10.62 6.77 4.09
N LYS A 27 9.69 6.99 3.15
CA LYS A 27 8.67 6.00 2.77
C LYS A 27 9.28 4.69 2.25
N VAL A 28 10.30 4.80 1.39
CA VAL A 28 11.04 3.63 0.91
C VAL A 28 11.67 2.89 2.08
N GLY A 29 12.31 3.61 3.02
CA GLY A 29 12.90 3.07 4.23
C GLY A 29 11.90 2.32 5.13
N LEU A 30 10.69 2.86 5.31
CA LEU A 30 9.63 2.21 6.09
C LEU A 30 9.24 0.86 5.46
N ALA A 31 9.08 0.82 4.13
CA ALA A 31 8.75 -0.42 3.43
C ALA A 31 9.88 -1.48 3.52
N GLN A 32 11.13 -1.08 3.80
CA GLN A 32 12.23 -2.04 4.02
C GLN A 32 12.02 -2.89 5.27
N MET A 33 11.27 -2.40 6.26
CA MET A 33 11.01 -3.11 7.52
C MET A 33 10.19 -4.38 7.31
N LEU A 34 9.49 -4.50 6.17
CA LEU A 34 8.66 -5.64 5.82
C LEU A 34 9.44 -6.74 5.08
N ARG A 35 10.72 -6.50 4.75
CA ARG A 35 11.53 -7.45 3.98
C ARG A 35 11.73 -8.75 4.73
N GLY A 36 11.51 -9.87 4.03
CA GLY A 36 11.68 -11.21 4.57
C GLY A 36 10.53 -11.68 5.45
N GLY A 37 9.49 -10.87 5.63
CA GLY A 37 8.25 -11.26 6.31
C GLY A 37 7.14 -11.67 5.36
N VAL A 38 6.02 -12.13 5.92
CA VAL A 38 4.80 -12.47 5.19
C VAL A 38 3.72 -11.45 5.53
N ILE A 39 3.04 -10.94 4.50
CA ILE A 39 1.83 -10.13 4.64
C ILE A 39 0.63 -11.04 4.43
N MET A 40 -0.29 -11.09 5.39
CA MET A 40 -1.46 -11.99 5.32
C MET A 40 -2.73 -11.21 5.02
N ASP A 41 -3.50 -11.65 4.03
CA ASP A 41 -4.85 -11.17 3.77
C ASP A 41 -5.80 -11.63 4.89
N VAL A 42 -6.58 -10.72 5.46
CA VAL A 42 -7.52 -10.98 6.56
C VAL A 42 -8.86 -10.28 6.33
N VAL A 43 -9.95 -10.95 6.72
CA VAL A 43 -11.32 -10.43 6.51
C VAL A 43 -12.05 -10.06 7.80
N ASN A 44 -11.43 -10.21 8.96
CA ASN A 44 -11.96 -9.81 10.27
C ASN A 44 -10.84 -9.69 11.31
N ALA A 45 -11.17 -9.13 12.48
CA ALA A 45 -10.23 -8.94 13.58
C ALA A 45 -9.64 -10.25 14.13
N GLU A 46 -10.39 -11.35 14.08
CA GLU A 46 -9.91 -12.64 14.59
C GLU A 46 -8.80 -13.21 13.71
N GLN A 47 -8.99 -13.18 12.39
CA GLN A 47 -7.95 -13.57 11.43
C GLN A 47 -6.71 -12.67 11.55
N ALA A 48 -6.90 -11.38 11.83
CA ALA A 48 -5.79 -10.46 12.05
C ALA A 48 -4.93 -10.87 13.26
N ARG A 49 -5.56 -11.20 14.39
CA ARG A 49 -4.85 -11.72 15.57
C ARG A 49 -4.11 -13.03 15.29
N ILE A 50 -4.77 -13.96 14.60
CA ILE A 50 -4.15 -15.24 14.23
C ILE A 50 -2.94 -15.00 13.31
N ALA A 51 -3.04 -14.08 12.36
CA ALA A 51 -1.93 -13.73 11.48
C ALA A 51 -0.75 -13.13 12.26
N GLU A 52 -1.01 -12.24 13.21
CA GLU A 52 0.01 -11.67 14.10
C GLU A 52 0.68 -12.76 14.96
N GLU A 53 -0.11 -13.64 15.58
CA GLU A 53 0.41 -14.77 16.37
C GLU A 53 1.22 -15.77 15.52
N ALA A 54 0.87 -15.93 14.24
CA ALA A 54 1.61 -16.74 13.28
C ALA A 54 2.92 -16.09 12.79
N GLY A 55 3.21 -14.84 13.20
CA GLY A 55 4.42 -14.11 12.85
C GLY A 55 4.34 -13.37 11.52
N ALA A 56 3.14 -12.99 11.06
CA ALA A 56 3.00 -12.07 9.93
C ALA A 56 3.70 -10.75 10.24
N CYS A 57 4.40 -10.17 9.25
CA CYS A 57 5.05 -8.87 9.42
C CYS A 57 4.08 -7.71 9.26
N ALA A 58 2.94 -7.94 8.57
CA ALA A 58 1.83 -7.02 8.40
C ALA A 58 0.58 -7.80 7.97
N VAL A 59 -0.58 -7.16 8.04
CA VAL A 59 -1.84 -7.72 7.53
C VAL A 59 -2.45 -6.80 6.47
N MET A 60 -3.13 -7.41 5.50
CA MET A 60 -3.90 -6.70 4.48
C MET A 60 -5.39 -6.87 4.81
N ALA A 61 -6.07 -5.77 5.12
CA ALA A 61 -7.49 -5.75 5.46
C ALA A 61 -8.35 -5.67 4.20
N LEU A 62 -9.25 -6.64 4.03
CA LEU A 62 -10.18 -6.71 2.90
C LEU A 62 -11.48 -7.43 3.24
N GLU A 63 -12.60 -7.06 2.62
CA GLU A 63 -13.88 -7.76 2.81
C GLU A 63 -13.92 -9.15 2.16
N ARG A 64 -13.20 -9.32 1.05
CA ARG A 64 -13.22 -10.55 0.24
C ARG A 64 -11.84 -10.86 -0.28
N VAL A 65 -11.37 -12.09 -0.08
CA VAL A 65 -10.06 -12.53 -0.55
C VAL A 65 -9.99 -12.53 -2.09
N PRO A 66 -8.81 -12.34 -2.70
CA PRO A 66 -8.67 -12.30 -4.16
C PRO A 66 -9.27 -13.52 -4.88
N ALA A 67 -9.22 -14.70 -4.25
CA ALA A 67 -9.85 -15.91 -4.77
C ALA A 67 -11.37 -15.76 -4.90
N ASP A 68 -12.02 -15.18 -3.89
CA ASP A 68 -13.46 -14.96 -3.87
C ASP A 68 -13.89 -13.87 -4.85
N ILE A 69 -13.11 -12.79 -4.96
CA ILE A 69 -13.35 -11.72 -5.94
C ILE A 69 -13.38 -12.31 -7.36
N ARG A 70 -12.42 -13.20 -7.68
CA ARG A 70 -12.33 -13.85 -8.99
C ARG A 70 -13.47 -14.84 -9.23
N ALA A 71 -13.93 -15.55 -8.19
CA ALA A 71 -14.98 -16.56 -8.30
C ALA A 71 -16.39 -15.94 -8.41
N GLN A 72 -16.69 -14.92 -7.61
CA GLN A 72 -18.01 -14.30 -7.53
C GLN A 72 -18.22 -13.22 -8.60
N GLY A 73 -17.13 -12.63 -9.10
CA GLY A 73 -17.17 -11.51 -10.02
C GLY A 73 -17.80 -10.25 -9.38
N GLY A 74 -18.32 -9.37 -10.23
CA GLY A 74 -18.89 -8.09 -9.83
C GLY A 74 -17.83 -7.01 -9.56
N VAL A 75 -18.29 -5.89 -8.98
CA VAL A 75 -17.43 -4.73 -8.71
C VAL A 75 -16.79 -4.89 -7.33
N ALA A 76 -15.45 -4.95 -7.28
CA ALA A 76 -14.67 -4.94 -6.05
C ALA A 76 -14.12 -3.54 -5.78
N ARG A 77 -14.29 -3.05 -4.55
CA ARG A 77 -13.92 -1.69 -4.09
C ARG A 77 -13.06 -1.77 -2.83
N MET A 78 -12.63 -0.61 -2.33
CA MET A 78 -12.07 -0.49 -0.98
C MET A 78 -13.05 -1.05 0.06
N SER A 79 -12.51 -1.72 1.08
CA SER A 79 -13.30 -2.28 2.17
C SER A 79 -13.87 -1.21 3.11
N ASP A 80 -14.95 -1.56 3.81
CA ASP A 80 -15.61 -0.67 4.75
C ASP A 80 -14.59 -0.10 5.77
N PRO A 81 -14.52 1.24 5.92
CA PRO A 81 -13.72 1.89 6.95
C PRO A 81 -13.89 1.33 8.37
N GLN A 82 -15.08 0.84 8.72
CA GLN A 82 -15.37 0.23 10.02
C GLN A 82 -14.62 -1.09 10.18
N LEU A 83 -14.62 -1.96 9.16
CA LEU A 83 -13.87 -3.22 9.16
C LEU A 83 -12.37 -2.96 9.33
N ILE A 84 -11.83 -1.99 8.59
CA ILE A 84 -10.40 -1.64 8.64
C ILE A 84 -10.03 -1.13 10.04
N LYS A 85 -10.87 -0.28 10.65
CA LYS A 85 -10.65 0.21 12.02
C LYS A 85 -10.68 -0.92 13.05
N GLU A 86 -11.58 -1.87 12.90
CA GLU A 86 -11.68 -3.03 13.80
C GLU A 86 -10.41 -3.89 13.73
N ILE A 87 -9.95 -4.23 12.52
CA ILE A 87 -8.70 -4.97 12.30
C ILE A 87 -7.52 -4.21 12.90
N LYS A 88 -7.42 -2.91 12.65
CA LYS A 88 -6.33 -2.08 13.17
C LYS A 88 -6.31 -1.99 14.69
N GLN A 89 -7.46 -2.01 15.34
CA GLN A 89 -7.54 -2.05 16.81
C GLN A 89 -7.19 -3.42 17.40
N SER A 90 -7.21 -4.47 16.58
CA SER A 90 -7.03 -5.85 17.03
C SER A 90 -5.58 -6.33 17.04
N VAL A 91 -4.67 -5.67 16.31
CA VAL A 91 -3.27 -6.08 16.13
C VAL A 91 -2.31 -4.92 16.37
N THR A 92 -1.03 -5.23 16.60
CA THR A 92 0.05 -4.24 16.77
C THR A 92 0.97 -4.12 15.56
N ILE A 93 0.98 -5.13 14.68
CA ILE A 93 1.69 -5.09 13.40
C ILE A 93 1.04 -4.13 12.40
N PRO A 94 1.80 -3.61 11.41
CA PRO A 94 1.27 -2.72 10.38
C PRO A 94 0.04 -3.30 9.66
N VAL A 95 -0.94 -2.45 9.41
CA VAL A 95 -2.16 -2.78 8.67
C VAL A 95 -2.15 -2.05 7.34
N MET A 96 -2.42 -2.80 6.29
CA MET A 96 -2.55 -2.34 4.91
C MET A 96 -4.00 -2.46 4.45
N ALA A 97 -4.38 -1.70 3.43
CA ALA A 97 -5.67 -1.84 2.78
C ALA A 97 -5.59 -1.52 1.29
N LYS A 98 -6.49 -2.15 0.51
CA LYS A 98 -6.57 -1.97 -0.94
C LYS A 98 -7.45 -0.79 -1.32
N GLY A 99 -6.96 0.01 -2.27
CA GLY A 99 -7.73 1.03 -3.00
C GLY A 99 -7.73 0.72 -4.50
N ARG A 100 -8.75 1.17 -5.23
CA ARG A 100 -8.82 0.97 -6.69
C ARG A 100 -7.78 1.85 -7.39
N ILE A 101 -7.15 1.29 -8.43
CA ILE A 101 -6.23 2.05 -9.28
C ILE A 101 -6.93 3.30 -9.82
N GLY A 102 -6.33 4.47 -9.59
CA GLY A 102 -6.84 5.77 -10.02
C GLY A 102 -7.86 6.44 -9.10
N HIS A 103 -8.38 5.74 -8.08
CA HIS A 103 -9.41 6.28 -7.20
C HIS A 103 -8.81 6.96 -5.94
N PHE A 104 -8.24 8.15 -6.13
CA PHE A 104 -7.54 8.90 -5.08
C PHE A 104 -8.40 9.24 -3.84
N VAL A 105 -9.73 9.27 -3.97
CA VAL A 105 -10.64 9.50 -2.83
C VAL A 105 -10.63 8.31 -1.87
N GLU A 106 -10.51 7.07 -2.37
CA GLU A 106 -10.31 5.90 -1.49
C GLU A 106 -8.98 6.00 -0.75
N ALA A 107 -7.91 6.40 -1.44
CA ALA A 107 -6.60 6.60 -0.80
C ALA A 107 -6.66 7.68 0.30
N GLN A 108 -7.38 8.78 0.07
CA GLN A 108 -7.58 9.83 1.09
C GLN A 108 -8.37 9.32 2.30
N ILE A 109 -9.39 8.47 2.09
CA ILE A 109 -10.13 7.84 3.18
C ILE A 109 -9.21 6.93 3.99
N LEU A 110 -8.40 6.10 3.32
CA LEU A 110 -7.44 5.21 3.97
C LEU A 110 -6.36 5.97 4.76
N GLU A 111 -5.85 7.08 4.20
CA GLU A 111 -4.92 7.98 4.89
C GLU A 111 -5.59 8.60 6.14
N ALA A 112 -6.84 9.03 6.05
CA ALA A 112 -7.58 9.61 7.19
C ALA A 112 -7.91 8.58 8.29
N ILE A 113 -8.06 7.31 7.94
CA ILE A 113 -8.15 6.18 8.91
C ILE A 113 -6.78 5.90 9.56
N GLY A 114 -5.70 6.35 8.91
CA GLY A 114 -4.32 6.20 9.34
C GLY A 114 -3.76 4.82 8.99
N ILE A 115 -4.16 4.21 7.88
CA ILE A 115 -3.55 2.95 7.41
C ILE A 115 -2.02 3.13 7.27
N ASP A 116 -1.24 2.08 7.52
CA ASP A 116 0.22 2.18 7.41
C ASP A 116 0.67 2.22 5.94
N TYR A 117 -0.04 1.45 5.09
CA TYR A 117 0.22 1.38 3.65
C TYR A 117 -1.08 1.27 2.85
N VAL A 118 -1.12 1.96 1.70
CA VAL A 118 -2.18 1.83 0.69
C VAL A 118 -1.64 0.99 -0.47
N ASP A 119 -2.42 -0.01 -0.86
CA ASP A 119 -2.17 -0.86 -2.03
C ASP A 119 -3.15 -0.46 -3.16
N GLU A 120 -2.65 0.22 -4.18
CA GLU A 120 -3.42 0.50 -5.41
C GLU A 120 -3.50 -0.76 -6.26
N SER A 121 -4.56 -1.55 -6.03
CA SER A 121 -4.59 -2.94 -6.49
C SER A 121 -5.42 -3.13 -7.75
N GLU A 122 -4.81 -3.82 -8.73
CA GLU A 122 -5.42 -4.32 -9.96
C GLU A 122 -6.40 -5.47 -9.72
N VAL A 123 -6.39 -6.05 -8.51
CA VAL A 123 -7.37 -7.05 -8.08
C VAL A 123 -8.75 -6.42 -7.89
N LEU A 124 -8.80 -5.13 -7.53
CA LEU A 124 -10.05 -4.39 -7.44
C LEU A 124 -10.49 -3.92 -8.83
N THR A 125 -11.78 -3.63 -8.99
CA THR A 125 -12.30 -3.16 -10.27
C THR A 125 -11.68 -1.80 -10.59
N LEU A 126 -11.02 -1.71 -11.75
CA LEU A 126 -10.37 -0.48 -12.20
C LEU A 126 -11.38 0.67 -12.26
N GLU A 127 -11.01 1.81 -11.69
CA GLU A 127 -11.67 3.09 -11.94
C GLU A 127 -10.76 3.95 -12.81
N ILE A 128 -10.53 3.47 -14.02
CA ILE A 128 -9.77 4.19 -15.03
C ILE A 128 -10.76 4.74 -16.05
N TRP A 129 -10.78 6.08 -16.21
CA TRP A 129 -11.51 6.73 -17.30
C TRP A 129 -11.04 6.13 -18.64
N PRO A 130 -11.91 5.92 -19.65
CA PRO A 130 -11.53 5.30 -20.94
C PRO A 130 -10.26 5.89 -21.59
N ALA A 131 -9.98 7.18 -21.37
CA ALA A 131 -8.78 7.83 -21.87
C ALA A 131 -7.47 7.42 -21.15
N LEU A 132 -7.52 7.09 -19.86
CA LEU A 132 -6.34 6.58 -19.13
C LEU A 132 -6.03 5.14 -19.53
N LEU A 133 -7.04 4.33 -19.85
CA LEU A 133 -6.86 2.94 -20.30
C LEU A 133 -6.04 2.89 -21.59
N ALA A 134 -6.34 3.80 -22.52
CA ALA A 134 -5.59 3.96 -23.76
C ALA A 134 -4.11 4.34 -23.51
N SER A 135 -3.85 5.24 -22.55
CA SER A 135 -2.48 5.64 -22.18
C SER A 135 -1.70 4.56 -21.43
N TRP A 136 -2.39 3.67 -20.71
CA TRP A 136 -1.77 2.58 -19.96
C TRP A 136 -1.43 1.39 -20.87
N LEU A 137 -2.34 1.06 -21.82
CA LEU A 137 -2.10 0.03 -22.85
C LEU A 137 -1.03 0.44 -23.88
N SER A 138 -0.78 1.74 -24.06
CA SER A 138 0.22 2.26 -25.00
C SER A 138 1.65 2.38 -24.45
N GLY A 139 1.93 1.88 -23.24
CA GLY A 139 3.23 2.04 -22.58
C GLY A 139 3.31 3.36 -21.80
N PHE A 140 3.25 3.23 -20.48
CA PHE A 140 3.13 4.31 -19.51
C PHE A 140 4.34 5.29 -19.50
N GLN A 141 4.11 6.53 -19.91
CA GLN A 141 4.80 7.71 -19.38
C GLN A 141 3.78 8.54 -18.61
N SER A 142 3.88 8.55 -17.27
CA SER A 142 3.00 9.33 -16.41
C SER A 142 3.10 10.83 -16.73
N PRO A 143 1.99 11.52 -17.07
CA PRO A 143 1.99 12.98 -17.13
C PRO A 143 1.95 13.51 -15.70
N THR A 144 3.09 13.97 -15.22
CA THR A 144 3.19 14.70 -13.96
C THR A 144 2.46 16.04 -14.09
N ARG A 145 1.28 16.18 -13.48
CA ARG A 145 0.73 17.50 -13.16
C ARG A 145 -0.02 17.50 -11.84
N ASN A 146 0.54 18.30 -10.93
CA ASN A 146 0.08 18.67 -9.59
C ASN A 146 0.45 17.70 -8.43
N ARG A 147 1.71 17.79 -7.99
CA ARG A 147 2.38 16.98 -6.95
C ARG A 147 2.21 17.50 -5.51
N SER A 148 1.20 18.31 -5.19
CA SER A 148 1.14 19.02 -3.90
C SER A 148 0.03 18.60 -2.92
N LEU A 149 -0.91 17.72 -3.27
CA LEU A 149 -2.08 17.46 -2.41
C LEU A 149 -2.33 16.01 -2.00
N VAL A 150 -1.59 15.03 -2.53
CA VAL A 150 -1.57 13.66 -1.99
C VAL A 150 -0.16 13.13 -2.23
N THR A 151 0.63 12.96 -1.18
CA THR A 151 1.93 12.29 -1.33
C THR A 151 1.67 10.79 -1.35
N PRO A 152 1.94 10.04 -2.44
CA PRO A 152 1.62 8.62 -2.46
C PRO A 152 2.45 7.90 -1.40
N VAL A 153 1.80 7.28 -0.42
CA VAL A 153 2.28 6.02 0.20
C VAL A 153 1.52 4.92 -0.54
N VAL A 154 1.79 4.81 -1.85
CA VAL A 154 1.37 3.66 -2.63
C VAL A 154 2.57 2.74 -2.62
N VAL A 155 2.52 1.69 -1.81
CA VAL A 155 3.48 0.60 -1.92
C VAL A 155 2.86 -0.40 -2.88
N VAL A 156 3.12 -0.18 -4.17
CA VAL A 156 2.89 -1.21 -5.20
C VAL A 156 4.04 -2.21 -5.04
N PHE A 157 3.73 -3.47 -4.77
CA PHE A 157 4.68 -4.58 -4.94
C PHE A 157 4.75 -5.00 -6.42
#